data_AF-A0A6V7QXB8-F1
#
_entry.id   AF-A0A6V7QXB8-F1
#
_cell.length_a   1.000
_cell.length_b   1.000
_cell.length_c   1.000
_cell.angle_alpha   90.00
_cell.angle_beta   90.00
_cell.angle_gamma   90.00
#
_symmetry.space_group_name_H-M   'P 1'
#
loop_
_entity.id
_entity.type
_entity.pdbx_description
1 polymer ?
#
loop_
_entity_poly.entity_id
_entity_poly.type
_entity_poly.pdbx_seq_one_letter_code
_entity_poly.pdbx_strand_id
1 'polypeptide(L)'
;MPDGGILLRKRSQALLEELAASLHLVDPLGPNRTGLSMGLGPNDDLVFLRVISLPKGRKLITQYLCALIPGSELIRVVCMAIFRHLRFLFGTLPSDSSAAQTTINLAKSVSSCIRGMDLSALSTCLTAVVCSSEQPPLRPLGSTLGNGATTLIMCVLERATELLTDQGASTNYSVPKRALWQASFDAFFGLLVKYCWNKYDGIMQSVLTQGPNATINASEVPKAISKEMPVELLRASLPHTNENQRKVLLDFARRSMPVTGYDAHGAGSGPNVSGSMPG
;
A
#
# COMPACT_ATOMS: atom_id res chain seq x y z
N MET A 1 -31.82 36.18 13.16
CA MET A 1 -30.36 36.33 13.12
C MET A 1 -29.71 35.00 12.73
N PRO A 2 -29.46 34.71 11.43
CA PRO A 2 -28.89 33.43 10.99
C PRO A 2 -27.41 33.46 10.50
N ASP A 3 -26.64 34.54 10.69
CA ASP A 3 -25.30 34.67 10.05
C ASP A 3 -24.09 34.21 10.86
N GLY A 4 -24.21 34.03 12.19
CA GLY A 4 -23.06 33.73 13.05
C GLY A 4 -22.39 32.37 12.74
N GLY A 5 -23.20 31.35 12.41
CA GLY A 5 -22.69 30.01 12.12
C GLY A 5 -21.93 29.92 10.79
N ILE A 6 -22.33 30.71 9.80
CA ILE A 6 -21.69 30.73 8.47
C ILE A 6 -20.32 31.41 8.55
N LEU A 7 -20.24 32.54 9.28
CA LEU A 7 -18.98 33.24 9.53
C LEU A 7 -17.97 32.39 10.30
N LEU A 8 -18.41 31.67 11.34
CA LEU A 8 -17.54 30.78 12.12
C LEU A 8 -17.00 29.62 11.28
N ARG A 9 -17.83 29.00 10.43
CA ARG A 9 -17.38 27.94 9.51
C ARG A 9 -16.36 28.47 8.49
N LYS A 10 -16.60 29.64 7.90
CA LYS A 10 -15.64 30.28 6.98
C LYS A 10 -14.31 30.58 7.65
N ARG A 11 -14.34 31.13 8.88
CA ARG A 11 -13.12 31.38 9.66
C ARG A 11 -12.38 30.10 10.02
N SER A 12 -13.10 29.05 10.41
CA SER A 12 -12.50 27.74 10.68
C SER A 12 -11.81 27.17 9.44
N GLN A 13 -12.44 27.27 8.27
CA GLN A 13 -11.86 26.79 7.01
C GLN A 13 -10.57 27.54 6.64
N ALA A 14 -10.57 28.87 6.78
CA ALA A 14 -9.39 29.70 6.52
C ALA A 14 -8.20 29.30 7.43
N LEU A 15 -8.45 29.03 8.71
CA LEU A 15 -7.40 28.57 9.64
C LEU A 15 -6.86 27.18 9.26
N LEU A 16 -7.72 26.29 8.76
CA LEU A 16 -7.31 24.96 8.32
C LEU A 16 -6.45 25.02 7.05
N GLU A 17 -6.74 25.97 6.15
CA GLU A 17 -5.93 26.26 4.95
C GLU A 17 -4.58 26.88 5.32
N GLU A 18 -4.56 27.86 6.24
CA GLU A 18 -3.33 28.45 6.78
C GLU A 18 -2.43 27.41 7.47
N LEU A 19 -3.03 26.43 8.16
CA LEU A 19 -2.27 25.33 8.75
C LEU A 19 -1.61 24.45 7.68
N ALA A 20 -2.30 24.12 6.59
CA ALA A 20 -1.70 23.40 5.47
C ALA A 20 -0.54 24.18 4.84
N ALA A 21 -0.72 25.49 4.64
CA ALA A 21 0.33 26.37 4.14
C ALA A 21 1.54 26.37 5.09
N SER A 22 1.32 26.43 6.41
CA SER A 22 2.37 26.40 7.44
C SER A 22 3.10 25.06 7.52
N LEU A 23 2.44 23.95 7.15
CA LEU A 23 3.07 22.64 7.05
C LEU A 23 3.92 22.48 5.78
N HIS A 24 3.90 23.47 4.88
CA HIS A 24 4.61 23.47 3.60
C HIS A 24 4.27 22.24 2.76
N LEU A 25 3.00 21.82 2.79
CA LEU A 25 2.55 20.65 2.04
C LEU A 25 2.55 20.96 0.55
N VAL A 26 3.24 20.12 -0.22
CA VAL A 26 3.27 20.28 -1.67
C VAL A 26 2.07 19.61 -2.32
N ASP A 27 1.27 20.39 -3.05
CA ASP A 27 0.27 19.87 -3.98
C ASP A 27 0.82 19.84 -5.42
N PRO A 28 1.27 18.67 -5.90
CA PRO A 28 1.79 18.54 -7.27
C PRO A 28 0.70 18.67 -8.34
N LEU A 29 -0.59 18.75 -7.96
CA LEU A 29 -1.72 18.97 -8.87
C LEU A 29 -2.30 20.39 -8.81
N GLY A 30 -1.68 21.27 -8.01
CA GLY A 30 -2.14 22.65 -7.92
C GLY A 30 -2.04 23.36 -9.28
N PRO A 31 -2.93 24.34 -9.56
CA PRO A 31 -2.97 25.06 -10.85
C PRO A 31 -1.64 25.73 -11.25
N ASN A 32 -0.72 25.89 -10.29
CA ASN A 32 0.60 26.50 -10.48
C ASN A 32 1.72 25.52 -10.88
N ARG A 33 1.44 24.23 -11.10
CA ARG A 33 2.44 23.25 -11.58
C ARG A 33 2.00 22.61 -12.89
N THR A 34 2.28 23.29 -14.01
CA THR A 34 2.09 22.78 -15.36
C THR A 34 3.34 22.02 -15.84
N GLY A 35 3.13 20.78 -16.31
CA GLY A 35 4.11 20.02 -17.09
C GLY A 35 5.14 19.24 -16.29
N LEU A 36 5.01 17.90 -16.33
CA LEU A 36 6.02 16.82 -16.24
C LEU A 36 7.25 16.92 -15.30
N SER A 37 7.41 17.95 -14.49
CA SER A 37 8.42 18.05 -13.45
C SER A 37 7.85 17.43 -12.18
N MET A 38 7.75 16.09 -12.19
CA MET A 38 7.43 15.24 -11.02
C MET A 38 8.55 15.23 -9.96
N GLY A 39 9.60 16.04 -10.13
CA GLY A 39 10.65 16.21 -9.13
C GLY A 39 10.12 17.01 -7.94
N LEU A 40 9.64 16.31 -6.93
CA LEU A 40 9.55 16.87 -5.58
C LEU A 40 10.98 17.25 -5.16
N GLY A 41 11.18 18.50 -4.77
CA GLY A 41 12.46 18.95 -4.28
C GLY A 41 12.84 18.20 -3.00
N PRO A 42 14.14 18.04 -2.68
CA PRO A 42 14.58 17.40 -1.44
C PRO A 42 14.10 18.10 -0.16
N ASN A 43 13.58 19.33 -0.30
CA ASN A 43 13.04 20.14 0.80
C ASN A 43 11.50 20.16 0.86
N ASP A 44 10.83 19.51 -0.09
CA ASP A 44 9.38 19.45 -0.13
C ASP A 44 8.88 18.64 1.09
N ASP A 45 7.88 19.17 1.80
CA ASP A 45 7.32 18.61 3.04
C ASP A 45 8.28 18.57 4.27
N LEU A 46 9.42 19.27 4.29
CA LEU A 46 10.33 19.22 5.45
C LEU A 46 9.69 19.65 6.77
N VAL A 47 8.85 20.68 6.75
CA VAL A 47 8.14 21.14 7.96
C VAL A 47 7.16 20.06 8.41
N PHE A 48 6.41 19.50 7.48
CA PHE A 48 5.53 18.36 7.74
C PHE A 48 6.29 17.16 8.33
N LEU A 49 7.45 16.79 7.76
CA LEU A 49 8.30 15.71 8.28
C LEU A 49 8.78 15.97 9.70
N ARG A 50 9.21 17.21 10.00
CA ARG A 50 9.61 17.62 11.35
C ARG A 50 8.45 17.48 12.34
N VAL A 51 7.25 17.94 11.96
CA VAL A 51 6.06 17.81 12.80
C VAL A 51 5.71 16.35 13.03
N ILE A 52 5.60 15.55 11.98
CA ILE A 52 5.09 14.17 12.05
C ILE A 52 6.08 13.18 12.67
N SER A 53 7.37 13.55 12.76
CA SER A 53 8.38 12.83 13.53
C SER A 53 8.01 12.72 15.01
N LEU A 54 7.30 13.72 15.55
CA LEU A 54 6.94 13.82 16.96
C LEU A 54 5.57 13.16 17.22
N PRO A 55 5.40 12.40 18.33
CA PRO A 55 4.10 11.84 18.71
C PRO A 55 2.99 12.91 18.83
N LYS A 56 3.33 14.10 19.35
CA LYS A 56 2.40 15.23 19.44
C LYS A 56 2.02 15.76 18.05
N GLY A 57 2.97 15.79 17.11
CA GLY A 57 2.67 16.19 15.73
C GLY A 57 1.78 15.17 15.02
N ARG A 58 1.98 13.86 15.22
CA ARG A 58 1.04 12.84 14.71
C ARG A 58 -0.37 13.02 15.27
N LYS A 59 -0.51 13.35 16.56
CA LYS A 59 -1.81 13.70 17.16
C LYS A 59 -2.41 14.96 16.53
N LEU A 60 -1.60 15.99 16.31
CA LEU A 60 -2.03 17.22 15.64
C LEU A 60 -2.56 16.93 14.24
N ILE A 61 -1.82 16.18 13.41
CA ILE A 61 -2.26 15.80 12.06
C ILE A 61 -3.52 14.93 12.10
N THR A 62 -3.62 14.02 13.07
CA THR A 62 -4.83 13.21 13.29
C THR A 62 -6.05 14.10 13.55
N GLN A 63 -5.94 15.07 14.46
CA GLN A 63 -7.01 16.02 14.77
C GLN A 63 -7.32 16.94 13.58
N TYR A 64 -6.28 17.37 12.85
CA TYR A 64 -6.43 18.16 11.65
C TYR A 64 -7.26 17.43 10.60
N LEU A 65 -6.93 16.17 10.28
CA LEU A 65 -7.70 15.33 9.35
C LEU A 65 -9.16 15.17 9.78
N CYS A 66 -9.43 15.01 11.08
CA CYS A 66 -10.80 14.91 11.59
C CYS A 66 -11.60 16.23 11.50
N ALA A 67 -10.92 17.38 11.46
CA ALA A 67 -11.56 18.69 11.38
C ALA A 67 -11.83 19.13 9.93
N LEU A 68 -11.19 18.50 8.94
CA LEU A 68 -11.36 18.83 7.53
C LEU A 68 -12.70 18.34 6.99
N ILE A 69 -13.20 19.03 5.97
CA ILE A 69 -14.40 18.63 5.23
C ILE A 69 -14.08 17.31 4.49
N PRO A 70 -14.88 16.23 4.68
CA PRO A 70 -14.67 14.96 3.97
C PRO A 70 -14.62 15.15 2.45
N GLY A 71 -13.66 14.49 1.81
CA GLY A 71 -13.47 14.57 0.36
C GLY A 71 -12.87 15.90 -0.14
N SER A 72 -12.48 16.81 0.74
CA SER A 72 -11.85 18.08 0.34
C SER A 72 -10.45 17.90 -0.26
N GLU A 73 -10.04 18.88 -1.06
CA GLU A 73 -8.68 18.97 -1.61
C GLU A 73 -7.60 18.95 -0.52
N LEU A 74 -7.86 19.56 0.64
CA LEU A 74 -6.92 19.54 1.76
C LEU A 74 -6.66 18.11 2.28
N ILE A 75 -7.72 17.30 2.40
CA ILE A 75 -7.56 15.89 2.79
C ILE A 75 -6.69 15.17 1.77
N ARG A 76 -6.94 15.40 0.47
CA ARG A 76 -6.11 14.83 -0.61
C ARG A 76 -4.64 15.23 -0.44
N VAL A 77 -4.35 16.52 -0.25
CA VAL A 77 -2.97 17.04 -0.11
C VAL A 77 -2.26 16.43 1.11
N VAL A 78 -2.92 16.37 2.27
CA VAL A 78 -2.35 15.77 3.48
C VAL A 78 -2.08 14.28 3.28
N CYS A 79 -3.04 13.56 2.70
CA CYS A 79 -2.86 12.15 2.39
C CYS A 79 -1.70 11.95 1.41
N MET A 80 -1.59 12.74 0.34
CA MET A 80 -0.46 12.63 -0.59
C MET A 80 0.89 12.80 0.10
N ALA A 81 1.03 13.77 1.01
CA ALA A 81 2.25 13.92 1.80
C ALA A 81 2.52 12.67 2.69
N ILE A 82 1.49 12.10 3.32
CA ILE A 82 1.61 10.86 4.09
C ILE A 82 2.05 9.69 3.19
N PHE A 83 1.46 9.56 1.99
CA PHE A 83 1.79 8.50 1.03
C PHE A 83 3.21 8.66 0.45
N ARG A 84 3.70 9.90 0.27
CA ARG A 84 5.10 10.16 -0.08
C ARG A 84 6.07 9.72 1.01
N HIS A 85 5.66 9.78 2.28
CA HIS A 85 6.54 9.57 3.44
C HIS A 85 6.20 8.30 4.24
N LEU A 86 5.64 7.27 3.59
CA LEU A 86 5.26 6.01 4.26
C LEU A 86 6.44 5.30 4.92
N ARG A 87 7.64 5.35 4.31
CA ARG A 87 8.85 4.75 4.88
C ARG A 87 9.31 5.47 6.14
N PHE A 88 9.22 6.79 6.16
CA PHE A 88 9.52 7.59 7.34
C PHE A 88 8.53 7.30 8.48
N LEU A 89 7.23 7.21 8.16
CA LEU A 89 6.16 7.04 9.17
C LEU A 89 6.02 5.63 9.71
N PHE A 90 6.16 4.63 8.85
CA PHE A 90 5.81 3.22 9.15
C PHE A 90 7.00 2.27 8.99
N GLY A 91 8.20 2.82 8.72
CA GLY A 91 9.45 2.06 8.58
C GLY A 91 9.84 1.31 9.84
N THR A 92 9.50 1.82 11.02
CA THR A 92 9.69 1.14 12.30
C THR A 92 8.61 1.58 13.27
N LEU A 93 7.96 0.63 13.94
CA LEU A 93 7.05 0.97 15.02
C LEU A 93 7.86 1.44 16.24
N PRO A 94 7.52 2.59 16.87
CA PRO A 94 8.18 3.04 18.09
C PRO A 94 8.07 2.00 19.21
N SER A 95 9.15 1.79 19.97
CA SER A 95 9.12 0.91 21.15
C SER A 95 8.28 1.48 22.30
N ASP A 96 8.17 2.81 22.38
CA ASP A 96 7.25 3.48 23.31
C ASP A 96 5.80 3.28 22.87
N SER A 97 5.00 2.62 23.73
CA SER A 97 3.60 2.26 23.44
C SER A 97 2.72 3.47 23.13
N SER A 98 2.95 4.59 23.82
CA SER A 98 2.20 5.84 23.57
C SER A 98 2.50 6.39 22.17
N ALA A 99 3.79 6.46 21.79
CA ALA A 99 4.22 6.86 20.46
C ALA A 99 3.75 5.91 19.36
N ALA A 100 3.76 4.60 19.60
CA ALA A 100 3.19 3.60 18.70
C ALA A 100 1.68 3.84 18.49
N GLN A 101 0.93 4.05 19.57
CA GLN A 101 -0.51 4.32 19.49
C GLN A 101 -0.83 5.57 18.68
N THR A 102 -0.04 6.64 18.78
CA THR A 102 -0.25 7.84 17.93
C THR A 102 -0.07 7.55 16.44
N THR A 103 0.87 6.67 16.09
CA THR A 103 1.13 6.25 14.70
C THR A 103 -0.01 5.38 14.18
N ILE A 104 -0.52 4.46 15.01
CA ILE A 104 -1.68 3.63 14.68
C ILE A 104 -2.94 4.48 14.50
N ASN A 105 -3.18 5.46 15.39
CA ASN A 105 -4.33 6.35 15.29
C ASN A 105 -4.27 7.22 14.03
N LEU A 106 -3.08 7.72 13.67
CA LEU A 106 -2.89 8.44 12.42
C LEU A 106 -3.26 7.56 11.22
N ALA A 107 -2.76 6.31 11.16
CA ALA A 107 -3.11 5.39 10.08
C ALA A 107 -4.64 5.16 10.00
N LYS A 108 -5.31 4.95 11.14
CA LYS A 108 -6.77 4.80 11.19
C LYS A 108 -7.52 6.02 10.65
N SER A 109 -7.12 7.22 11.06
CA SER A 109 -7.74 8.46 10.58
C SER A 109 -7.52 8.67 9.08
N VAL A 110 -6.34 8.36 8.57
CA VAL A 110 -6.05 8.41 7.13
C VAL A 110 -6.88 7.37 6.37
N SER A 111 -6.98 6.13 6.85
CA SER A 111 -7.86 5.10 6.28
C SER A 111 -9.31 5.57 6.22
N SER A 112 -9.80 6.25 7.26
CA SER A 112 -11.15 6.82 7.26
C SER A 112 -11.31 7.94 6.23
N CYS A 113 -10.29 8.80 6.04
CA CYS A 113 -10.30 9.85 5.03
C CYS A 113 -10.34 9.27 3.61
N ILE A 114 -9.58 8.21 3.34
CA ILE A 114 -9.51 7.52 2.05
C ILE A 114 -10.89 7.05 1.60
N ARG A 115 -11.76 6.59 2.51
CA ARG A 115 -13.14 6.18 2.18
C ARG A 115 -13.98 7.30 1.55
N GLY A 116 -13.67 8.56 1.85
CA GLY A 116 -14.36 9.72 1.28
C GLY A 116 -13.75 10.24 -0.03
N MET A 117 -12.66 9.65 -0.52
CA MET A 117 -11.96 10.12 -1.72
C MET A 117 -12.60 9.64 -3.02
N ASP A 118 -12.45 10.45 -4.07
CA ASP A 118 -12.77 10.08 -5.44
C ASP A 118 -11.59 9.38 -6.14
N LEU A 119 -11.83 8.82 -7.32
CA LEU A 119 -10.82 8.05 -8.06
C LEU A 119 -9.58 8.90 -8.41
N SER A 120 -9.72 10.21 -8.62
CA SER A 120 -8.60 11.10 -8.93
C SER A 120 -7.69 11.27 -7.70
N ALA A 121 -8.28 11.54 -6.53
CA ALA A 121 -7.55 11.65 -5.28
C ALA A 121 -6.82 10.34 -4.92
N LEU A 122 -7.47 9.18 -5.11
CA LEU A 122 -6.86 7.87 -4.92
C LEU A 122 -5.66 7.63 -5.84
N SER A 123 -5.81 7.96 -7.13
CA SER A 123 -4.73 7.84 -8.12
C SER A 123 -3.49 8.64 -7.68
N THR A 124 -3.72 9.83 -7.14
CA THR A 124 -2.64 10.75 -6.75
C THR A 124 -1.94 10.32 -5.46
N CYS A 125 -2.68 9.73 -4.51
CA CYS A 125 -2.09 9.07 -3.34
C CYS A 125 -1.21 7.89 -3.77
N LEU A 126 -1.63 7.11 -4.77
CA LEU A 126 -0.85 5.97 -5.27
C LEU A 126 0.40 6.43 -6.03
N THR A 127 0.28 7.46 -6.88
CA THR A 127 1.43 8.10 -7.54
C THR A 127 2.41 8.67 -6.52
N ALA A 128 1.94 9.26 -5.43
CA ALA A 128 2.79 9.77 -4.36
C ALA A 128 3.68 8.67 -3.73
N VAL A 129 3.22 7.43 -3.67
CA VAL A 129 4.05 6.28 -3.24
C VAL A 129 5.18 6.03 -4.22
N VAL A 130 4.86 6.01 -5.52
CA VAL A 130 5.81 5.73 -6.60
C VAL A 130 6.88 6.83 -6.69
N CYS A 131 6.48 8.09 -6.52
CA CYS A 131 7.36 9.24 -6.55
C CYS A 131 8.15 9.47 -5.25
N SER A 132 8.00 8.60 -4.24
CA SER A 132 8.76 8.71 -3.00
C SER A 132 10.25 8.46 -3.24
N SER A 133 11.09 9.18 -2.49
CA SER A 133 12.54 8.94 -2.45
C SER A 133 12.90 7.61 -1.77
N GLU A 134 12.02 7.08 -0.92
CA GLU A 134 12.25 5.84 -0.18
C GLU A 134 11.11 4.84 -0.39
N GLN A 135 11.45 3.57 -0.59
CA GLN A 135 10.44 2.53 -0.78
C GLN A 135 9.62 2.31 0.51
N PRO A 136 8.28 2.25 0.42
CA PRO A 136 7.42 1.98 1.57
C PRO A 136 7.67 0.57 2.13
N PRO A 137 7.49 0.36 3.44
CA PRO A 137 7.55 -0.96 4.04
C PRO A 137 6.26 -1.73 3.71
N LEU A 138 6.31 -2.57 2.66
CA LEU A 138 5.19 -3.41 2.23
C LEU A 138 5.22 -4.75 2.97
N ARG A 139 4.96 -4.72 4.28
CA ARG A 139 4.93 -5.92 5.13
C ARG A 139 3.55 -6.60 5.10
N PRO A 140 3.46 -7.92 5.26
CA PRO A 140 2.16 -8.59 5.44
C PRO A 140 1.42 -8.08 6.67
N LEU A 141 0.10 -8.29 6.68
CA LEU A 141 -0.71 -7.97 7.85
C LEU A 141 -0.29 -8.82 9.05
N GLY A 142 -0.32 -8.23 10.26
CA GLY A 142 0.12 -8.91 11.48
C GLY A 142 1.63 -8.88 11.73
N SER A 143 2.43 -8.24 10.87
CA SER A 143 3.85 -8.01 11.14
C SER A 143 4.06 -7.23 12.45
N THR A 144 4.96 -7.74 13.31
CA THR A 144 5.30 -7.12 14.60
C THR A 144 5.99 -5.77 14.46
N LEU A 145 6.60 -5.49 13.29
CA LEU A 145 7.25 -4.22 12.97
C LEU A 145 6.24 -3.13 12.56
N GLY A 146 4.95 -3.45 12.53
CA GLY A 146 3.87 -2.59 12.07
C GLY A 146 3.58 -2.74 10.57
N ASN A 147 2.31 -2.56 10.21
CA ASN A 147 1.76 -2.74 8.87
C ASN A 147 1.02 -1.50 8.35
N GLY A 148 1.27 -0.32 8.94
CA GLY A 148 0.54 0.91 8.61
C GLY A 148 0.60 1.29 7.12
N ALA A 149 1.78 1.22 6.50
CA ALA A 149 1.94 1.51 5.07
C ALA A 149 1.12 0.56 4.19
N THR A 150 1.23 -0.76 4.42
CA THR A 150 0.44 -1.77 3.71
C THR A 150 -1.06 -1.52 3.87
N THR A 151 -1.52 -1.27 5.10
CA THR A 151 -2.93 -0.99 5.39
C THR A 151 -3.45 0.24 4.62
N LEU A 152 -2.69 1.33 4.57
CA LEU A 152 -3.11 2.54 3.86
C LEU A 152 -3.21 2.31 2.34
N ILE A 153 -2.23 1.62 1.76
CA ILE A 153 -2.25 1.28 0.33
C ILE A 153 -3.41 0.33 0.03
N MET A 154 -3.66 -0.67 0.87
CA MET A 154 -4.83 -1.54 0.74
C MET A 154 -6.14 -0.74 0.78
N CYS A 155 -6.30 0.20 1.71
CA CYS A 155 -7.49 1.05 1.76
C CYS A 155 -7.71 1.83 0.45
N VAL A 156 -6.63 2.29 -0.22
CA VAL A 156 -6.72 2.94 -1.54
C VAL A 156 -7.22 1.97 -2.61
N LEU A 157 -6.64 0.76 -2.68
CA LEU A 157 -7.02 -0.26 -3.66
C LEU A 157 -8.45 -0.77 -3.44
N GLU A 158 -8.86 -0.99 -2.19
CA GLU A 158 -10.20 -1.40 -1.81
C GLU A 158 -11.21 -0.33 -2.20
N ARG A 159 -10.94 0.94 -1.83
CA ARG A 159 -11.81 2.05 -2.21
C ARG A 159 -11.91 2.23 -3.72
N ALA A 160 -10.80 2.11 -4.44
CA ALA A 160 -10.84 2.16 -5.91
C ALA A 160 -11.65 1.01 -6.50
N THR A 161 -11.58 -0.19 -5.89
CA THR A 161 -12.43 -1.32 -6.29
C THR A 161 -13.89 -0.98 -6.13
N GLU A 162 -14.30 -0.48 -4.95
CA GLU A 162 -15.68 -0.04 -4.70
C GLU A 162 -16.18 0.93 -5.78
N LEU A 163 -15.38 1.96 -6.09
CA LEU A 163 -15.73 2.99 -7.07
C LEU A 163 -15.81 2.48 -8.51
N LEU A 164 -14.98 1.50 -8.88
CA LEU A 164 -14.92 0.94 -10.23
C LEU A 164 -15.95 -0.18 -10.47
N THR A 165 -16.35 -0.88 -9.41
CA THR A 165 -17.33 -1.98 -9.48
C THR A 165 -18.78 -1.54 -9.28
N ASP A 166 -19.01 -0.37 -8.69
CA ASP A 166 -20.36 0.14 -8.49
C ASP A 166 -21.03 0.43 -9.86
N GLN A 167 -22.01 -0.42 -10.21
CA GLN A 167 -22.71 -0.35 -11.50
C GLN A 167 -23.44 0.98 -11.71
N GLY A 168 -23.87 1.65 -10.62
CA GLY A 168 -24.46 2.98 -10.65
C GLY A 168 -23.44 4.12 -10.81
N ALA A 169 -22.16 3.87 -10.52
CA ALA A 169 -21.04 4.79 -10.71
C ALA A 169 -20.21 4.51 -11.98
N SER A 170 -20.46 3.39 -12.65
CA SER A 170 -19.78 2.99 -13.90
C SER A 170 -19.89 4.06 -15.00
N THR A 171 -20.96 4.86 -15.01
CA THR A 171 -21.16 6.02 -15.90
C THR A 171 -20.62 7.35 -15.35
N ASN A 172 -20.32 7.43 -14.04
CA ASN A 172 -19.98 8.68 -13.34
C ASN A 172 -18.48 9.04 -13.39
N TYR A 173 -17.60 8.09 -13.70
CA TYR A 173 -16.17 8.37 -13.87
C TYR A 173 -15.81 8.58 -15.33
N SER A 174 -15.32 9.78 -15.63
CA SER A 174 -14.86 10.11 -16.98
C SER A 174 -13.70 9.20 -17.41
N VAL A 175 -13.60 8.93 -18.72
CA VAL A 175 -12.50 8.15 -19.32
C VAL A 175 -11.12 8.62 -18.83
N PRO A 176 -10.83 9.94 -18.73
CA PRO A 176 -9.57 10.42 -18.17
C PRO A 176 -9.30 10.00 -16.72
N LYS A 177 -10.32 9.99 -15.84
CA LYS A 177 -10.12 9.57 -14.43
C LYS A 177 -9.78 8.09 -14.32
N ARG A 178 -10.39 7.24 -15.16
CA ARG A 178 -10.04 5.80 -15.21
C ARG A 178 -8.66 5.56 -15.79
N ALA A 179 -8.29 6.30 -16.84
CA ALA A 179 -6.95 6.22 -17.43
C ALA A 179 -5.87 6.68 -16.43
N LEU A 180 -6.13 7.76 -15.70
CA LEU A 180 -5.25 8.23 -14.62
C LEU A 180 -5.06 7.15 -13.55
N TRP A 181 -6.16 6.54 -13.07
CA TRP A 181 -6.08 5.43 -12.12
C TRP A 181 -5.24 4.29 -12.64
N GLN A 182 -5.48 3.83 -13.87
CA GLN A 182 -4.72 2.71 -14.44
C GLN A 182 -3.24 3.04 -14.55
N ALA A 183 -2.87 4.25 -15.00
CA ALA A 183 -1.48 4.67 -15.08
C ALA A 183 -0.80 4.73 -13.70
N SER A 184 -1.50 5.26 -12.69
CA SER A 184 -1.02 5.29 -11.30
C SER A 184 -0.85 3.88 -10.74
N PHE A 185 -1.81 2.99 -11.01
CA PHE A 185 -1.75 1.60 -10.57
C PHE A 185 -0.63 0.82 -11.27
N ASP A 186 -0.46 0.97 -12.58
CA ASP A 186 0.60 0.28 -13.34
C ASP A 186 1.99 0.64 -12.81
N ALA A 187 2.21 1.92 -12.52
CA ALA A 187 3.45 2.40 -11.93
C ALA A 187 3.69 1.82 -10.52
N PHE A 188 2.64 1.79 -9.68
CA PHE A 188 2.71 1.17 -8.36
C PHE A 188 2.92 -0.35 -8.42
N PHE A 189 2.29 -1.03 -9.37
CA PHE A 189 2.44 -2.47 -9.55
C PHE A 189 3.90 -2.83 -9.87
N GLY A 190 4.57 -2.02 -10.69
CA GLY A 190 6.01 -2.15 -10.93
C GLY A 190 6.83 -2.08 -9.64
N LEU A 191 6.52 -1.14 -8.75
CA LEU A 191 7.15 -1.03 -7.42
C LEU A 191 6.85 -2.27 -6.55
N LEU A 192 5.59 -2.70 -6.49
CA LEU A 192 5.15 -3.84 -5.69
C LEU A 192 5.83 -5.14 -6.12
N VAL A 193 5.85 -5.44 -7.41
CA VAL A 193 6.50 -6.65 -7.95
C VAL A 193 8.00 -6.61 -7.71
N LYS A 194 8.64 -5.45 -7.91
CA LYS A 194 10.07 -5.27 -7.60
C LYS A 194 10.36 -5.53 -6.12
N TYR A 195 9.51 -5.05 -5.22
CA TYR A 195 9.62 -5.33 -3.79
C TYR A 195 9.54 -6.84 -3.51
N CYS A 196 8.56 -7.53 -4.07
CA CYS A 196 8.38 -8.98 -3.89
C CYS A 196 9.60 -9.78 -4.39
N TRP A 197 10.12 -9.47 -5.58
CA TRP A 197 11.32 -10.13 -6.10
C TRP A 197 12.54 -9.87 -5.24
N ASN A 198 12.80 -8.62 -4.85
CA ASN A 198 13.94 -8.30 -3.98
C ASN A 198 13.89 -9.07 -2.66
N LYS A 199 12.70 -9.24 -2.07
CA LYS A 199 12.51 -10.01 -0.84
C LYS A 199 12.72 -11.51 -1.07
N TYR A 200 12.19 -12.04 -2.16
CA TYR A 200 12.41 -13.44 -2.54
C TYR A 200 13.89 -13.73 -2.77
N ASP A 201 14.58 -12.92 -3.58
CA ASP A 201 16.00 -13.07 -3.89
C ASP A 201 16.85 -12.95 -2.63
N GLY A 202 16.53 -11.99 -1.73
CA GLY A 202 17.21 -11.86 -0.44
C GLY A 202 17.11 -13.12 0.43
N ILE A 203 15.94 -13.77 0.45
CA ILE A 203 15.76 -15.05 1.15
C ILE A 203 16.59 -16.15 0.47
N MET A 204 16.52 -16.28 -0.85
CA MET A 204 17.28 -17.30 -1.58
C MET A 204 18.80 -17.15 -1.41
N GLN A 205 19.30 -15.91 -1.45
CA GLN A 205 20.72 -15.63 -1.19
C GLN A 205 21.12 -16.01 0.23
N SER A 206 20.27 -15.74 1.24
CA SER A 206 20.55 -16.14 2.62
C SER A 206 20.63 -17.67 2.79
N VAL A 207 19.84 -18.43 2.04
CA VAL A 207 19.89 -19.90 2.02
C VAL A 207 21.18 -20.40 1.37
N LEU A 208 21.60 -19.79 0.25
CA LEU A 208 22.81 -20.17 -0.48
C LEU A 208 24.12 -19.83 0.27
N THR A 209 24.10 -18.76 1.07
CA THR A 209 25.30 -18.26 1.78
C THR A 209 25.54 -18.98 3.11
N GLN A 210 24.56 -19.73 3.61
CA GLN A 210 24.74 -20.61 4.75
C GLN A 210 25.60 -21.82 4.34
N GLY A 211 26.87 -21.81 4.77
CA GLY A 211 27.80 -22.92 4.55
C GLY A 211 27.30 -24.26 5.11
N PRO A 212 28.01 -25.37 4.88
CA PRO A 212 27.52 -26.75 5.10
C PRO A 212 27.00 -27.09 6.52
N ASN A 213 27.25 -26.23 7.51
CA ASN A 213 26.84 -26.42 8.91
C ASN A 213 25.64 -25.55 9.37
N ALA A 214 25.09 -24.69 8.50
CA ALA A 214 23.91 -23.89 8.81
C ALA A 214 22.75 -24.38 7.94
N THR A 215 21.98 -25.32 8.47
CA THR A 215 20.74 -25.77 7.85
C THR A 215 19.63 -24.78 8.22
N ILE A 216 19.40 -23.73 7.43
CA ILE A 216 17.99 -23.42 7.13
C ILE A 216 17.50 -24.70 6.46
N ASN A 217 16.78 -25.52 7.23
CA ASN A 217 16.12 -26.69 6.68
C ASN A 217 15.33 -26.20 5.46
N ALA A 218 15.41 -26.87 4.31
CA ALA A 218 14.64 -26.47 3.12
C ALA A 218 13.13 -26.25 3.43
N SER A 219 12.66 -26.89 4.50
CA SER A 219 11.36 -26.72 5.16
C SER A 219 11.05 -25.29 5.70
N GLU A 220 12.06 -24.48 6.03
CA GLU A 220 11.90 -23.13 6.59
C GLU A 220 11.82 -22.03 5.53
N VAL A 221 12.25 -22.30 4.30
CA VAL A 221 12.22 -21.34 3.18
C VAL A 221 10.80 -20.85 2.89
N PRO A 222 9.76 -21.72 2.77
CA PRO A 222 8.38 -21.26 2.58
C PRO A 222 7.88 -20.38 3.73
N LYS A 223 8.34 -20.64 4.97
CA LYS A 223 7.98 -19.87 6.16
C LYS A 223 8.67 -18.50 6.19
N ALA A 224 9.90 -18.40 5.68
CA ALA A 224 10.58 -17.12 5.51
C ALA A 224 9.90 -16.27 4.43
N ILE A 225 9.54 -16.89 3.29
CA ILE A 225 8.81 -16.22 2.20
C ILE A 225 7.47 -15.68 2.72
N SER A 226 6.66 -16.50 3.39
CA SER A 226 5.34 -16.07 3.86
C SER A 226 5.38 -14.93 4.89
N LYS A 227 6.49 -14.78 5.63
CA LYS A 227 6.69 -13.67 6.57
C LYS A 227 7.07 -12.34 5.92
N GLU A 228 7.69 -12.38 4.75
CA GLU A 228 8.17 -11.18 4.05
C GLU A 228 7.23 -10.73 2.92
N MET A 229 6.47 -11.67 2.34
CA MET A 229 5.58 -11.38 1.21
C MET A 229 4.31 -10.64 1.63
N PRO A 230 3.94 -9.54 0.95
CA PRO A 230 2.72 -8.80 1.23
C PRO A 230 1.51 -9.43 0.54
N VAL A 231 1.14 -10.65 0.95
CA VAL A 231 0.10 -11.45 0.29
C VAL A 231 -1.26 -10.73 0.24
N GLU A 232 -1.64 -10.03 1.31
CA GLU A 232 -2.90 -9.29 1.34
C GLU A 232 -2.92 -8.12 0.36
N LEU A 233 -1.80 -7.42 0.22
CA LEU A 233 -1.65 -6.32 -0.74
C LEU A 233 -1.65 -6.82 -2.19
N LEU A 234 -0.99 -7.95 -2.45
CA LEU A 234 -1.04 -8.62 -3.76
C LEU A 234 -2.48 -9.01 -4.11
N ARG A 235 -3.23 -9.56 -3.16
CA ARG A 235 -4.64 -9.90 -3.33
C ARG A 235 -5.50 -8.65 -3.60
N ALA A 236 -5.31 -7.58 -2.83
CA ALA A 236 -6.03 -6.32 -3.03
C ALA A 236 -5.70 -5.65 -4.38
N SER A 237 -4.56 -6.00 -4.99
CA SER A 237 -4.16 -5.48 -6.30
C SER A 237 -4.85 -6.20 -7.46
N LEU A 238 -5.35 -7.43 -7.28
CA LEU A 238 -5.90 -8.26 -8.36
C LEU A 238 -7.04 -7.59 -9.17
N PRO A 239 -8.00 -6.87 -8.58
CA PRO A 239 -9.07 -6.21 -9.34
C PRO A 239 -8.55 -5.16 -10.34
N HIS A 240 -7.35 -4.64 -10.13
CA HIS A 240 -6.76 -3.54 -10.90
C HIS A 240 -5.75 -4.02 -11.95
N THR A 241 -5.41 -5.31 -11.92
CA THR A 241 -4.42 -5.90 -12.84
C THR A 241 -4.96 -6.14 -14.23
N ASN A 242 -4.17 -5.75 -15.23
CA ASN A 242 -4.35 -6.18 -16.62
C ASN A 242 -3.79 -7.61 -16.83
N GLU A 243 -4.02 -8.17 -18.02
CA GLU A 243 -3.65 -9.54 -18.35
C GLU A 243 -2.14 -9.82 -18.22
N ASN A 244 -1.28 -8.87 -18.60
CA ASN A 244 0.16 -9.03 -18.48
C ASN A 244 0.61 -9.04 -17.01
N GLN A 245 0.03 -8.16 -16.20
CA GLN A 245 0.30 -8.12 -14.76
C GLN A 245 -0.16 -9.40 -14.05
N ARG A 246 -1.30 -9.98 -14.46
CA ARG A 246 -1.75 -11.29 -13.96
C ARG A 246 -0.75 -12.41 -14.25
N LYS A 247 -0.17 -12.44 -15.46
CA LYS A 247 0.89 -13.39 -15.82
C LYS A 247 2.13 -13.23 -14.94
N VAL A 248 2.57 -12.00 -14.69
CA VAL A 248 3.69 -11.71 -13.77
C VAL A 248 3.42 -12.24 -12.36
N LEU A 249 2.21 -12.07 -11.83
CA LEU A 249 1.84 -12.61 -10.52
C LEU A 249 1.79 -14.14 -10.51
N LEU A 250 1.30 -14.77 -11.58
CA LEU A 250 1.29 -16.23 -11.72
C LEU A 250 2.71 -16.81 -11.77
N ASP A 251 3.61 -16.18 -12.52
CA ASP A 251 5.02 -16.58 -12.61
C ASP A 251 5.72 -16.44 -11.26
N PHE A 252 5.46 -15.34 -10.54
CA PHE A 252 5.95 -15.16 -9.18
C PHE A 252 5.43 -16.24 -8.24
N ALA A 253 4.11 -16.51 -8.24
CA ALA A 253 3.50 -17.53 -7.41
C ALA A 253 4.14 -18.91 -7.63
N ARG A 254 4.36 -19.29 -8.90
CA ARG A 254 5.03 -20.55 -9.28
C ARG A 254 6.45 -20.69 -8.73
N ARG A 255 7.23 -19.61 -8.69
CA ARG A 255 8.61 -19.64 -8.14
C ARG A 255 8.67 -19.56 -6.63
N SER A 256 7.67 -18.93 -6.01
CA SER A 256 7.57 -18.76 -4.56
C SER A 256 6.96 -19.95 -3.82
N MET A 257 6.21 -20.82 -4.52
CA MET A 257 5.67 -22.04 -3.95
C MET A 257 6.75 -23.12 -3.87
N PRO A 258 6.86 -23.86 -2.76
CA PRO A 258 7.68 -25.06 -2.75
C PRO A 258 7.10 -26.03 -3.78
N VAL A 259 7.93 -26.54 -4.68
CA VAL A 259 7.57 -27.70 -5.50
C VAL A 259 7.32 -28.84 -4.51
N THR A 260 6.05 -29.12 -4.21
CA THR A 260 5.68 -30.39 -3.62
C THR A 260 6.03 -31.44 -4.65
N GLY A 261 7.21 -32.05 -4.51
CA GLY A 261 7.57 -33.27 -5.20
C GLY A 261 6.58 -34.35 -4.78
N TYR A 262 5.46 -34.44 -5.49
CA TYR A 262 4.68 -35.66 -5.55
C TYR A 262 5.43 -36.60 -6.47
N ASP A 263 6.56 -37.13 -5.98
CA ASP A 263 7.13 -38.35 -6.54
C ASP A 263 6.21 -39.50 -6.10
N ALA A 264 5.10 -39.66 -6.82
CA ALA A 264 4.40 -40.92 -6.84
C ALA A 264 5.35 -41.93 -7.48
N HIS A 265 6.07 -42.66 -6.61
CA HIS A 265 6.84 -43.83 -6.98
C HIS A 265 6.02 -44.68 -7.96
N GLY A 266 6.62 -44.89 -9.13
CA GLY A 266 6.07 -45.78 -10.14
C GLY A 266 5.88 -47.17 -9.57
N ALA A 267 4.63 -47.62 -9.51
CA ALA A 267 4.28 -49.02 -9.50
C ALA A 267 3.68 -49.35 -10.86
N GLY A 268 4.55 -49.35 -11.88
CA GLY A 268 4.26 -50.01 -13.14
C GLY A 268 4.64 -51.48 -13.02
N SER A 269 3.65 -52.36 -12.87
CA SER A 269 3.61 -53.72 -13.45
C SER A 269 2.27 -54.37 -13.07
N GLY A 270 1.32 -54.39 -13.99
CA GLY A 270 0.33 -55.49 -14.02
C GLY A 270 0.90 -56.66 -14.83
N PRO A 271 0.09 -57.64 -15.25
CA PRO A 271 -1.08 -58.24 -14.60
C PRO A 271 -0.84 -59.75 -14.39
N ASN A 272 -1.62 -60.44 -13.55
CA ASN A 272 -1.80 -61.88 -13.75
C ASN A 272 -3.20 -62.33 -13.33
N VAL A 273 -3.97 -62.63 -14.37
CA VAL A 273 -5.21 -63.39 -14.37
C VAL A 273 -4.90 -64.81 -13.93
N SER A 274 -5.68 -65.37 -13.01
CA SER A 274 -5.87 -66.81 -12.87
C SER A 274 -7.29 -67.09 -12.37
N GLY A 275 -8.14 -67.54 -13.29
CA GLY A 275 -9.30 -68.33 -12.95
C GLY A 275 -9.02 -69.79 -13.30
N SER A 276 -9.25 -70.71 -12.35
CA SER A 276 -10.04 -71.94 -12.52
C SER A 276 -9.94 -72.82 -11.26
N MET A 277 -11.12 -73.26 -10.77
CA MET A 277 -11.41 -74.35 -9.81
C MET A 277 -10.92 -75.74 -10.31
N PRO A 278 -11.14 -76.92 -9.64
CA PRO A 278 -11.85 -77.25 -8.38
C PRO A 278 -11.12 -78.25 -7.43
N GLY A 279 -11.76 -78.53 -6.29
CA GLY A 279 -11.53 -79.67 -5.39
C GLY A 279 -12.53 -79.66 -4.24
#